data_AF-A0A0X1KKH7-F1
#
_entry.id   AF-A0A0X1KKH7-F1
#
_cell.length_a   1.000
_cell.length_b   1.000
_cell.length_c   1.000
_cell.angle_alpha   90.00
_cell.angle_beta   90.00
_cell.angle_gamma   90.00
#
_symmetry.space_group_name_H-M   'P 1'
#
loop_
_entity.id
_entity.type
_entity.pdbx_description
1 polymer ?
#
loop_
_entity_poly.entity_id
_entity_poly.type
_entity_poly.pdbx_seq_one_letter_code
_entity_poly.pdbx_strand_id
1 'polypeptide(L)'
;MEMKYAHHFHAYQPGDIVYVKDGDGSGPIEYEERKSPVAIKIRGEEVKGENWTRAMLHSYEHIADTLSRMKGISVDIEPFTFLMLLHYHKSAFEDAVELLGKFDAVPTTPFHPIVPHLDEFEQRILARVSFDFYAPLIGNKPVIGYWLPEAVITRRSAELIESSTDRKLVFLLDERQLLYDFPQAKHSCNRYGNSFVFGREWSISDAFAFNTLDVPGLVSATLAFRDEHKEKLGVPYLVFTASDLESLLGNPAQLDRFTAWMEGLERNGVERVSAMEFVRRKLSGEFKRLDGECSFEMGVKDYSAWSDYFDLSLDGKTSDSRWLGYRRADGKVFAREVNGRKVSQIWKVAFTRLFEELNRVVRRGVLKGLEGLGANAEEFLVRYARVFFRDYYDYFGMDTSLDYVLEPAGGDRNALKLGRIYYLMLLANHSCPRFWENLDTRVAFGNVAVMANALIELMDYFNGCELQNLFVEAYLKLLNFESLYHVWNLGTMPSLEGWETSEDAWKDALRPEVPNSGYNVVTRAALYVGRRDLKGDLRIIIENYNLNWAVADTGHIPGERHGHWENQEWCEHRE
;
A
#
# COMPACT_ATOMS: atom_id res chain seq x y z
N MET A 1 3.61 5.61 -36.30
CA MET A 1 2.91 4.49 -35.66
C MET A 1 1.82 5.10 -34.80
N GLU A 2 0.63 4.54 -34.81
CA GLU A 2 -0.48 4.97 -33.96
C GLU A 2 -0.35 4.41 -32.54
N MET A 3 0.41 3.32 -32.37
CA MET A 3 0.83 2.85 -31.05
C MET A 3 1.46 3.98 -30.23
N LYS A 4 0.95 4.12 -29.01
CA LYS A 4 1.47 4.93 -27.92
C LYS A 4 1.90 4.01 -26.78
N TYR A 5 2.81 4.49 -25.95
CA TYR A 5 3.29 3.74 -24.79
C TYR A 5 3.29 4.59 -23.52
N ALA A 6 2.83 3.99 -22.42
CA ALA A 6 2.86 4.55 -21.07
C ALA A 6 3.50 3.55 -20.10
N HIS A 7 4.27 4.07 -19.15
CA HIS A 7 4.70 3.33 -17.97
C HIS A 7 4.27 4.07 -16.71
N HIS A 8 3.74 3.33 -15.74
CA HIS A 8 3.44 3.84 -14.41
C HIS A 8 4.35 3.19 -13.36
N PHE A 9 4.86 3.98 -12.44
CA PHE A 9 5.61 3.49 -11.29
C PHE A 9 4.87 3.79 -9.99
N HIS A 10 4.72 2.77 -9.15
CA HIS A 10 4.18 2.88 -7.81
C HIS A 10 5.30 2.85 -6.77
N ALA A 11 5.48 3.92 -5.99
CA ALA A 11 6.53 3.99 -4.96
C ALA A 11 5.94 3.92 -3.55
N TYR A 12 6.41 2.97 -2.76
CA TYR A 12 5.90 2.79 -1.40
C TYR A 12 6.89 2.03 -0.51
N GLN A 13 7.10 2.55 0.70
CA GLN A 13 7.80 1.90 1.79
C GLN A 13 6.90 1.81 3.03
N PRO A 14 6.75 0.63 3.65
CA PRO A 14 5.98 0.49 4.90
C PRO A 14 6.65 1.19 6.10
N GLY A 15 7.87 1.68 5.95
CA GLY A 15 8.70 2.17 7.04
C GLY A 15 9.31 1.02 7.85
N ASP A 16 10.09 1.39 8.87
CA ASP A 16 10.77 0.47 9.79
C ASP A 16 10.37 0.76 11.25
N ILE A 17 9.16 1.26 11.48
CA ILE A 17 8.64 1.60 12.82
C ILE A 17 8.58 0.34 13.69
N VAL A 18 9.28 0.36 14.82
CA VAL A 18 9.20 -0.69 15.86
C VAL A 18 8.44 -0.23 17.11
N TYR A 19 8.38 1.07 17.35
CA TYR A 19 7.67 1.67 18.49
C TYR A 19 7.33 3.13 18.20
N VAL A 20 6.09 3.53 18.49
CA VAL A 20 5.65 4.93 18.39
C VAL A 20 5.80 5.56 19.77
N LYS A 21 6.45 6.71 19.85
CA LYS A 21 6.65 7.42 21.13
C LYS A 21 5.37 8.12 21.56
N ASP A 22 5.19 8.28 22.87
CA ASP A 22 4.10 9.05 23.48
C ASP A 22 3.95 10.44 22.82
N GLY A 23 2.71 10.87 22.57
CA GLY A 23 2.41 12.19 22.03
C GLY A 23 0.97 12.62 22.28
N ASP A 24 0.72 13.94 22.31
CA ASP A 24 -0.61 14.52 22.55
C ASP A 24 -1.45 14.69 21.27
N GLY A 25 -0.85 14.43 20.10
CA GLY A 25 -1.49 14.58 18.80
C GLY A 25 -1.43 16.01 18.22
N SER A 26 -0.69 16.92 18.84
CA SER A 26 -0.52 18.29 18.34
C SER A 26 0.56 18.43 17.26
N GLY A 27 1.27 17.35 16.92
CA GLY A 27 2.27 17.32 15.85
C GLY A 27 2.37 15.94 15.19
N PRO A 28 3.24 15.81 14.17
CA PRO A 28 3.55 14.53 13.54
C PRO A 28 3.98 13.49 14.57
N ILE A 29 3.78 12.22 14.23
CA ILE A 29 4.21 11.12 15.10
C ILE A 29 5.73 11.05 15.17
N GLU A 30 6.28 10.79 16.36
CA GLU A 30 7.66 10.36 16.52
C GLU A 30 7.72 8.86 16.81
N TYR A 31 8.77 8.21 16.34
CA TYR A 31 8.91 6.76 16.48
C TYR A 31 10.38 6.33 16.55
N GLU A 32 10.58 5.12 17.05
CA GLU A 32 11.83 4.37 16.95
C GLU A 32 11.76 3.49 15.70
N GLU A 33 12.87 3.44 14.97
CA GLU A 33 13.03 2.58 13.80
C GLU A 33 13.84 1.33 14.14
N ARG A 34 13.64 0.29 13.34
CA ARG A 34 14.50 -0.88 13.31
C ARG A 34 15.93 -0.47 12.97
N LYS A 35 16.89 -1.10 13.64
CA LYS A 35 18.32 -1.08 13.25
C LYS A 35 18.67 -2.46 12.71
N SER A 36 18.67 -2.57 11.38
CA SER A 36 18.92 -3.80 10.62
C SER A 36 19.72 -3.44 9.36
N PRO A 37 21.04 -3.19 9.50
CA PRO A 37 21.84 -2.63 8.42
C PRO A 37 21.75 -3.44 7.13
N VAL A 38 21.56 -2.74 6.02
CA VAL A 38 21.40 -3.33 4.70
C VAL A 38 21.94 -2.39 3.64
N ALA A 39 22.37 -2.95 2.52
CA ALA A 39 22.79 -2.18 1.35
C ALA A 39 22.13 -2.66 0.05
N ILE A 40 21.94 -1.72 -0.88
CA ILE A 40 21.40 -1.96 -2.22
C ILE A 40 22.50 -1.63 -3.24
N LYS A 41 22.73 -2.52 -4.20
CA LYS A 41 23.70 -2.27 -5.27
C LYS A 41 23.02 -1.66 -6.49
N ILE A 42 23.53 -0.52 -6.92
CA ILE A 42 23.03 0.24 -8.07
C ILE A 42 24.23 0.52 -8.96
N ARG A 43 24.23 -0.05 -10.17
CA ARG A 43 25.41 -0.04 -11.07
C ARG A 43 26.67 -0.52 -10.34
N GLY A 44 27.64 0.35 -10.13
CA GLY A 44 28.90 0.08 -9.40
C GLY A 44 28.92 0.58 -7.96
N GLU A 45 27.82 1.16 -7.48
CA GLU A 45 27.72 1.80 -6.17
C GLU A 45 26.91 0.93 -5.19
N GLU A 46 27.22 1.08 -3.91
CA GLU A 46 26.53 0.41 -2.80
C GLU A 46 25.91 1.47 -1.89
N VAL A 47 24.58 1.55 -1.91
CA VAL A 47 23.81 2.50 -1.09
C VAL A 47 23.46 1.80 0.22
N LYS A 48 23.96 2.32 1.33
CA LYS A 48 23.77 1.75 2.68
C LYS A 48 22.66 2.48 3.42
N GLY A 49 21.94 1.72 4.26
CA GLY A 49 21.00 2.25 5.23
C GLY A 49 21.13 1.55 6.57
N GLU A 50 20.71 2.23 7.63
CA GLU A 50 20.57 1.63 8.98
C GLU A 50 19.46 0.57 9.01
N ASN A 51 18.54 0.63 8.05
CA ASN A 51 17.46 -0.31 7.78
C ASN A 51 17.05 -0.24 6.30
N TRP A 52 16.08 -1.06 5.91
CA TRP A 52 15.59 -1.16 4.53
C TRP A 52 15.03 0.17 4.03
N THR A 53 14.17 0.80 4.83
CA THR A 53 13.52 2.07 4.46
C THR A 53 14.56 3.11 4.11
N ARG A 54 15.58 3.33 4.96
CA ARG A 54 16.62 4.33 4.69
C ARG A 54 17.48 3.98 3.49
N ALA A 55 17.85 2.71 3.32
CA ALA A 55 18.61 2.28 2.14
C ALA A 55 17.82 2.56 0.84
N MET A 56 16.51 2.30 0.85
CA MET A 56 15.65 2.53 -0.31
C MET A 56 15.42 4.01 -0.59
N LEU A 57 15.12 4.81 0.42
CA LEU A 57 14.90 6.26 0.27
C LEU A 57 16.16 6.98 -0.22
N HIS A 58 17.35 6.58 0.25
CA HIS A 58 18.62 7.09 -0.31
C HIS A 58 18.80 6.67 -1.77
N SER A 59 18.30 5.48 -2.15
CA SER A 59 18.40 4.98 -3.52
C SER A 59 17.49 5.71 -4.51
N TYR A 60 16.46 6.42 -4.03
CA TYR A 60 15.53 7.16 -4.89
C TYR A 60 16.20 8.31 -5.65
N GLU A 61 17.32 8.87 -5.18
CA GLU A 61 18.08 9.89 -5.93
C GLU A 61 18.56 9.36 -7.29
N HIS A 62 19.02 8.10 -7.34
CA HIS A 62 19.45 7.46 -8.59
C HIS A 62 18.29 7.21 -9.56
N ILE A 63 17.11 6.93 -9.01
CA ILE A 63 15.87 6.81 -9.78
C ILE A 63 15.52 8.17 -10.38
N ALA A 64 15.59 9.23 -9.57
CA ALA A 64 15.23 10.57 -10.00
C ALA A 64 16.10 11.07 -11.17
N ASP A 65 17.43 10.90 -11.10
CA ASP A 65 18.33 11.25 -12.20
C ASP A 65 17.96 10.51 -13.50
N THR A 66 17.69 9.21 -13.40
CA THR A 66 17.33 8.39 -14.57
C THR A 66 16.00 8.82 -15.17
N LEU A 67 14.98 9.03 -14.32
CA LEU A 67 13.64 9.39 -14.78
C LEU A 67 13.59 10.81 -15.35
N SER A 68 14.40 11.76 -14.87
CA SER A 68 14.39 13.18 -15.30
C SER A 68 14.47 13.43 -16.81
N ARG A 69 14.98 12.45 -17.57
CA ARG A 69 15.21 12.52 -19.02
C ARG A 69 14.09 11.84 -19.83
N MET A 70 13.07 11.32 -19.16
CA MET A 70 12.04 10.47 -19.75
C MET A 70 10.75 11.23 -20.09
N LYS A 71 9.89 10.58 -20.89
CA LYS A 71 8.54 11.05 -21.26
C LYS A 71 7.55 9.90 -21.12
N GLY A 72 6.27 10.24 -20.97
CA GLY A 72 5.18 9.26 -20.90
C GLY A 72 5.18 8.40 -19.64
N ILE A 73 5.83 8.90 -18.58
CA ILE A 73 5.86 8.26 -17.27
C ILE A 73 4.83 8.94 -16.37
N SER A 74 4.19 8.14 -15.53
CA SER A 74 3.40 8.62 -14.39
C SER A 74 3.89 7.94 -13.14
N VAL A 75 3.83 8.62 -12.00
CA VAL A 75 4.34 8.11 -10.73
C VAL A 75 3.35 8.46 -9.62
N ASP A 76 3.07 7.50 -8.74
CA ASP A 76 2.57 7.79 -7.41
C ASP A 76 3.64 7.47 -6.35
N ILE A 77 3.67 8.27 -5.29
CA ILE A 77 4.47 8.02 -4.09
C ILE A 77 3.50 7.99 -2.91
N GLU A 78 3.44 6.88 -2.19
CA GLU A 78 2.57 6.76 -1.04
C GLU A 78 2.82 7.90 -0.03
N PRO A 79 1.77 8.61 0.47
CA PRO A 79 1.92 9.81 1.29
C PRO A 79 2.91 9.73 2.46
N PHE A 80 2.90 8.63 3.22
CA PHE A 80 3.82 8.45 4.34
C PHE A 80 5.24 8.16 3.88
N THR A 81 5.41 7.42 2.79
CA THR A 81 6.70 7.24 2.09
C THR A 81 7.27 8.57 1.65
N PHE A 82 6.43 9.46 1.10
CA PHE A 82 6.89 10.77 0.64
C PHE A 82 7.27 11.69 1.81
N LEU A 83 6.53 11.63 2.92
CA LEU A 83 6.91 12.31 4.17
C LEU A 83 8.24 11.78 4.72
N MET A 84 8.44 10.46 4.74
CA MET A 84 9.71 9.86 5.16
C MET A 84 10.86 10.30 4.25
N LEU A 85 10.64 10.39 2.94
CA LEU A 85 11.64 10.91 2.00
C LEU A 85 12.03 12.35 2.33
N LEU A 86 11.06 13.21 2.65
CA LEU A 86 11.31 14.58 3.11
C LEU A 86 12.18 14.62 4.38
N HIS A 87 11.89 13.76 5.36
CA HIS A 87 12.60 13.75 6.64
C HIS A 87 14.01 13.17 6.55
N TYR A 88 14.19 12.07 5.81
CA TYR A 88 15.47 11.35 5.77
C TYR A 88 16.38 11.78 4.63
N HIS A 89 15.83 12.24 3.50
CA HIS A 89 16.62 12.57 2.32
C HIS A 89 16.02 13.72 1.52
N LYS A 90 15.99 14.91 2.13
CA LYS A 90 15.37 16.13 1.57
C LYS A 90 15.74 16.43 0.11
N SER A 91 16.99 16.22 -0.31
CA SER A 91 17.39 16.44 -1.71
C SER A 91 16.62 15.54 -2.67
N ALA A 92 16.51 14.25 -2.36
CA ALA A 92 15.76 13.30 -3.19
C ALA A 92 14.25 13.58 -3.15
N PHE A 93 13.74 14.11 -2.03
CA PHE A 93 12.38 14.62 -1.97
C PHE A 93 12.16 15.79 -2.95
N GLU A 94 13.05 16.79 -2.94
CA GLU A 94 12.95 17.94 -3.84
C GLU A 94 13.05 17.52 -5.32
N ASP A 95 13.95 16.59 -5.63
CA ASP A 95 14.06 15.99 -6.97
C ASP A 95 12.77 15.26 -7.37
N ALA A 96 12.18 14.48 -6.47
CA ALA A 96 10.91 13.80 -6.70
C ALA A 96 9.76 14.79 -6.93
N VAL A 97 9.70 15.89 -6.17
CA VAL A 97 8.72 16.96 -6.39
C VAL A 97 8.89 17.59 -7.78
N GLU A 98 10.13 17.88 -8.20
CA GLU A 98 10.38 18.42 -9.55
C GLU A 98 9.94 17.43 -10.64
N LEU A 99 10.22 16.14 -10.47
CA LEU A 99 9.80 15.09 -11.40
C LEU A 99 8.28 14.97 -11.48
N LEU A 100 7.58 14.98 -10.34
CA LEU A 100 6.12 14.91 -10.29
C LEU A 100 5.47 16.17 -10.88
N GLY A 101 6.16 17.31 -10.89
CA GLY A 101 5.74 18.50 -11.63
C GLY A 101 5.87 18.36 -13.15
N LYS A 102 6.84 17.59 -13.65
CA LYS A 102 7.05 17.30 -15.08
C LYS A 102 6.18 16.15 -15.59
N PHE A 103 5.96 15.15 -14.75
CA PHE A 103 5.15 13.97 -15.05
C PHE A 103 3.71 14.13 -14.61
N ASP A 104 2.91 13.10 -14.84
CA ASP A 104 1.63 12.99 -14.15
C ASP A 104 1.84 12.35 -12.78
N ALA A 105 1.80 13.19 -11.76
CA ALA A 105 1.60 12.77 -10.38
C ALA A 105 0.24 12.09 -10.25
N VAL A 106 0.24 10.89 -9.69
CA VAL A 106 -0.95 10.05 -9.50
C VAL A 106 -1.27 10.00 -8.01
N PRO A 107 -2.42 10.53 -7.55
CA PRO A 107 -2.87 10.32 -6.19
C PRO A 107 -2.99 8.84 -5.83
N THR A 108 -2.65 8.50 -4.60
CA THR A 108 -2.67 7.14 -4.05
C THR A 108 -3.14 7.15 -2.60
N THR A 109 -3.57 6.01 -2.08
CA THR A 109 -4.15 5.89 -0.74
C THR A 109 -3.05 5.93 0.35
N PRO A 110 -3.13 6.83 1.35
CA PRO A 110 -2.21 6.83 2.49
C PRO A 110 -2.16 5.46 3.18
N PHE A 111 -0.95 5.08 3.61
CA PHE A 111 -0.64 3.86 4.35
C PHE A 111 -0.85 2.56 3.57
N HIS A 112 -1.13 2.62 2.27
CA HIS A 112 -1.21 1.46 1.38
C HIS A 112 -2.05 0.26 1.94
N PRO A 113 -3.29 0.47 2.42
CA PRO A 113 -4.16 -0.62 2.81
C PRO A 113 -4.79 -1.29 1.59
N ILE A 114 -5.21 -2.56 1.70
CA ILE A 114 -6.15 -3.11 0.71
C ILE A 114 -7.50 -2.40 0.90
N VAL A 115 -7.78 -1.39 0.08
CA VAL A 115 -8.90 -0.46 0.27
C VAL A 115 -10.24 -1.21 0.43
N PRO A 116 -10.59 -2.21 -0.40
CA PRO A 116 -11.83 -2.97 -0.21
C PRO A 116 -11.90 -3.88 1.04
N HIS A 117 -10.80 -4.01 1.80
CA HIS A 117 -10.77 -4.71 3.09
C HIS A 117 -11.00 -3.77 4.28
N LEU A 118 -11.16 -2.47 4.03
CA LEU A 118 -11.53 -1.50 5.05
C LEU A 118 -13.05 -1.26 5.00
N ASP A 119 -13.63 -0.86 6.13
CA ASP A 119 -15.00 -0.36 6.14
C ASP A 119 -15.08 0.97 5.36
N GLU A 120 -16.25 1.29 4.82
CA GLU A 120 -16.44 2.48 3.97
C GLU A 120 -16.08 3.81 4.65
N PHE A 121 -16.15 3.88 5.99
CA PHE A 121 -15.80 5.07 6.74
C PHE A 121 -14.32 5.41 6.56
N GLU A 122 -13.42 4.46 6.80
CA GLU A 122 -11.99 4.61 6.59
C GLU A 122 -11.67 4.90 5.12
N GLN A 123 -12.36 4.23 4.18
CA GLN A 123 -12.17 4.47 2.74
C GLN A 123 -12.50 5.92 2.34
N ARG A 124 -13.58 6.51 2.86
CA ARG A 124 -13.93 7.92 2.58
C ARG A 124 -12.90 8.90 3.12
N ILE A 125 -12.44 8.70 4.35
CA ILE A 125 -11.39 9.55 4.94
C ILE A 125 -10.12 9.46 4.08
N LEU A 126 -9.64 8.25 3.81
CA LEU A 126 -8.42 8.04 3.06
C LEU A 126 -8.51 8.59 1.63
N ALA A 127 -9.64 8.43 0.94
CA ALA A 127 -9.85 8.99 -0.40
C ALA A 127 -9.77 10.53 -0.40
N ARG A 128 -10.41 11.19 0.57
CA ARG A 128 -10.32 12.65 0.71
C ARG A 128 -8.91 13.11 1.05
N VAL A 129 -8.22 12.40 1.96
CA VAL A 129 -6.82 12.68 2.32
C VAL A 129 -5.88 12.47 1.13
N SER A 130 -6.09 11.47 0.28
CA SER A 130 -5.31 11.29 -0.95
C SER A 130 -5.31 12.54 -1.82
N PHE A 131 -6.49 13.12 -2.07
CA PHE A 131 -6.60 14.30 -2.93
C PHE A 131 -6.12 15.57 -2.22
N ASP A 132 -6.32 15.69 -0.91
CA ASP A 132 -5.81 16.79 -0.09
C ASP A 132 -4.28 16.85 -0.10
N PHE A 133 -3.64 15.69 0.08
CA PHE A 133 -2.18 15.53 0.07
C PHE A 133 -1.60 15.83 -1.31
N TYR A 134 -2.24 15.33 -2.37
CA TYR A 134 -1.74 15.50 -3.74
C TYR A 134 -2.09 16.84 -4.39
N ALA A 135 -2.97 17.64 -3.77
CA ALA A 135 -3.42 18.94 -4.29
C ALA A 135 -2.30 19.83 -4.89
N PRO A 136 -1.12 20.02 -4.25
CA PRO A 136 -0.04 20.83 -4.81
C PRO A 136 0.57 20.25 -6.10
N LEU A 137 0.52 18.93 -6.29
CA LEU A 137 1.18 18.23 -7.40
C LEU A 137 0.25 18.01 -8.61
N ILE A 138 -1.04 17.84 -8.36
CA ILE A 138 -2.03 17.62 -9.42
C ILE A 138 -2.55 18.94 -10.04
N GLY A 139 -2.21 20.10 -9.46
CA GLY A 139 -2.53 21.42 -10.01
C GLY A 139 -3.99 21.57 -10.40
N ASN A 140 -4.30 22.17 -11.55
CA ASN A 140 -5.67 22.25 -12.10
C ASN A 140 -5.94 21.23 -13.22
N LYS A 141 -5.19 20.11 -13.27
CA LYS A 141 -5.33 19.10 -14.32
C LYS A 141 -6.76 18.51 -14.28
N PRO A 142 -7.52 18.54 -15.41
CA PRO A 142 -8.91 18.08 -15.44
C PRO A 142 -9.04 16.55 -15.49
N VAL A 143 -7.98 15.86 -15.91
CA VAL A 143 -7.85 14.41 -15.90
C VAL A 143 -6.63 14.05 -15.06
N ILE A 144 -6.82 13.18 -14.07
CA ILE A 144 -5.76 12.71 -13.16
C ILE A 144 -5.85 11.20 -12.99
N GLY A 145 -4.74 10.55 -12.64
CA GLY A 145 -4.74 9.13 -12.32
C GLY A 145 -5.26 8.88 -10.90
N TYR A 146 -5.50 7.63 -10.56
CA TYR A 146 -5.58 7.18 -9.17
C TYR A 146 -4.99 5.77 -9.07
N TRP A 147 -4.08 5.58 -8.11
CA TRP A 147 -3.52 4.28 -7.77
C TRP A 147 -4.21 3.72 -6.53
N LEU A 148 -4.87 2.58 -6.68
CA LEU A 148 -5.33 1.78 -5.56
C LEU A 148 -4.19 0.87 -5.11
N PRO A 149 -3.89 0.75 -3.81
CA PRO A 149 -2.94 -0.23 -3.32
C PRO A 149 -3.19 -1.61 -3.89
N GLU A 150 -2.16 -2.18 -4.51
CA GLU A 150 -2.21 -3.47 -5.20
C GLU A 150 -3.21 -3.56 -6.37
N ALA A 151 -3.67 -2.40 -6.86
CA ALA A 151 -4.79 -2.24 -7.77
C ALA A 151 -6.06 -2.99 -7.31
N VAL A 152 -6.21 -3.29 -6.01
CA VAL A 152 -7.38 -4.02 -5.50
C VAL A 152 -8.58 -3.08 -5.50
N ILE A 153 -9.58 -3.40 -6.30
CA ILE A 153 -10.72 -2.52 -6.57
C ILE A 153 -12.05 -3.25 -6.42
N THR A 154 -13.07 -2.52 -5.97
CA THR A 154 -14.48 -2.90 -6.12
C THR A 154 -15.24 -1.72 -6.69
N ARG A 155 -16.44 -1.97 -7.22
CA ARG A 155 -17.34 -0.90 -7.66
C ARG A 155 -17.59 0.12 -6.56
N ARG A 156 -17.82 -0.35 -5.33
CA ARG A 156 -18.10 0.52 -4.20
C ARG A 156 -16.90 1.40 -3.83
N SER A 157 -15.70 0.82 -3.76
CA SER A 157 -14.48 1.59 -3.46
C SER A 157 -14.20 2.63 -4.54
N ALA A 158 -14.41 2.30 -5.82
CA ALA A 158 -14.27 3.24 -6.91
C ALA A 158 -15.24 4.42 -6.78
N GLU A 159 -16.51 4.17 -6.46
CA GLU A 159 -17.53 5.21 -6.25
C GLU A 159 -17.17 6.16 -5.09
N LEU A 160 -16.64 5.63 -3.99
CA LEU A 160 -16.20 6.45 -2.86
C LEU A 160 -15.05 7.38 -3.26
N ILE A 161 -14.08 6.88 -4.04
CA ILE A 161 -12.95 7.68 -4.55
C ILE A 161 -13.44 8.72 -5.56
N GLU A 162 -14.29 8.33 -6.51
CA GLU A 162 -14.92 9.24 -7.48
C GLU A 162 -15.67 10.37 -6.77
N SER A 163 -16.39 10.08 -5.70
CA SER A 163 -17.14 11.08 -4.94
C SER A 163 -16.26 12.06 -4.15
N SER A 164 -14.96 11.79 -4.04
CA SER A 164 -14.01 12.62 -3.29
C SER A 164 -13.30 13.66 -4.15
N THR A 165 -13.63 13.77 -5.45
CA THR A 165 -13.03 14.74 -6.37
C THR A 165 -13.96 15.10 -7.53
N ASP A 166 -13.89 16.34 -8.00
CA ASP A 166 -14.63 16.79 -9.19
C ASP A 166 -13.88 16.51 -10.50
N ARG A 167 -12.68 15.91 -10.43
CA ARG A 167 -11.83 15.63 -11.59
C ARG A 167 -12.19 14.31 -12.24
N LYS A 168 -11.90 14.19 -13.53
CA LYS A 168 -12.01 12.90 -14.23
C LYS A 168 -10.85 12.01 -13.81
N LEU A 169 -11.15 10.84 -13.27
CA LEU A 169 -10.14 9.89 -12.83
C LEU A 169 -9.77 8.89 -13.93
N VAL A 170 -8.53 8.41 -13.88
CA VAL A 170 -8.05 7.25 -14.62
C VAL A 170 -7.56 6.23 -13.60
N PHE A 171 -8.31 5.15 -13.40
CA PHE A 171 -7.85 4.03 -12.58
C PHE A 171 -6.80 3.23 -13.34
N LEU A 172 -5.63 3.09 -12.74
CA LEU A 172 -4.51 2.33 -13.28
C LEU A 172 -4.55 0.92 -12.67
N LEU A 173 -4.92 -0.06 -13.47
CA LEU A 173 -5.20 -1.44 -13.07
C LEU A 173 -4.33 -2.44 -13.86
N ASP A 174 -4.71 -3.71 -13.83
CA ASP A 174 -4.14 -4.82 -14.60
C ASP A 174 -5.14 -5.37 -15.62
N GLU A 175 -4.67 -5.78 -16.81
CA GLU A 175 -5.55 -6.35 -17.83
C GLU A 175 -6.33 -7.58 -17.36
N ARG A 176 -5.80 -8.32 -16.38
CA ARG A 176 -6.43 -9.50 -15.78
C ARG A 176 -7.58 -9.15 -14.84
N GLN A 177 -7.84 -7.86 -14.61
CA GLN A 177 -9.00 -7.34 -13.88
C GLN A 177 -10.15 -6.99 -14.82
N LEU A 178 -9.84 -6.71 -16.09
CA LEU A 178 -10.77 -6.15 -17.07
C LEU A 178 -11.57 -7.23 -17.77
N LEU A 179 -12.86 -6.97 -17.99
CA LEU A 179 -13.81 -7.84 -18.68
C LEU A 179 -14.05 -7.31 -20.09
N TYR A 180 -13.17 -7.70 -21.01
CA TYR A 180 -13.25 -7.28 -22.42
C TYR A 180 -14.42 -7.95 -23.13
N ASP A 181 -15.50 -7.20 -23.35
CA ASP A 181 -16.67 -7.67 -24.10
C ASP A 181 -16.42 -7.71 -25.62
N PHE A 182 -15.43 -6.97 -26.12
CA PHE A 182 -15.05 -6.96 -27.54
C PHE A 182 -13.57 -6.62 -27.74
N PRO A 183 -12.90 -7.18 -28.78
CA PRO A 183 -11.46 -7.02 -28.98
C PRO A 183 -10.98 -5.57 -29.12
N GLN A 184 -11.79 -4.70 -29.73
CA GLN A 184 -11.42 -3.30 -29.98
C GLN A 184 -11.25 -2.48 -28.68
N ALA A 185 -11.72 -2.96 -27.53
CA ALA A 185 -11.53 -2.29 -26.25
C ALA A 185 -10.09 -2.43 -25.70
N LYS A 186 -9.31 -3.44 -26.13
CA LYS A 186 -7.90 -3.57 -25.74
C LYS A 186 -7.10 -2.36 -26.26
N HIS A 187 -6.27 -1.77 -25.39
CA HIS A 187 -5.48 -0.54 -25.64
C HIS A 187 -6.29 0.71 -26.02
N SER A 188 -7.61 0.69 -25.87
CA SER A 188 -8.49 1.85 -26.13
C SER A 188 -8.69 2.68 -24.87
N CYS A 189 -9.18 3.90 -25.04
CA CYS A 189 -9.70 4.71 -23.95
C CYS A 189 -11.05 4.15 -23.47
N ASN A 190 -11.05 3.38 -22.38
CA ASN A 190 -12.24 2.76 -21.79
C ASN A 190 -12.71 3.50 -20.53
N ARG A 191 -13.99 3.37 -20.22
CA ARG A 191 -14.65 3.89 -19.02
C ARG A 191 -14.96 2.79 -18.02
N TYR A 192 -14.99 3.17 -16.76
CA TYR A 192 -15.54 2.39 -15.66
C TYR A 192 -16.32 3.34 -14.75
N GLY A 193 -17.65 3.33 -14.86
CA GLY A 193 -18.50 4.33 -14.22
C GLY A 193 -18.22 5.77 -14.69
N ASN A 194 -17.87 6.63 -13.72
CA ASN A 194 -17.58 8.04 -14.00
C ASN A 194 -16.10 8.27 -14.37
N SER A 195 -15.29 7.22 -14.31
CA SER A 195 -13.84 7.25 -14.53
C SER A 195 -13.42 6.56 -15.82
N PHE A 196 -12.16 6.69 -16.16
CA PHE A 196 -11.47 5.90 -17.17
C PHE A 196 -10.67 4.77 -16.54
N VAL A 197 -10.30 3.78 -17.33
CA VAL A 197 -9.52 2.63 -16.84
C VAL A 197 -8.51 2.16 -17.87
N PHE A 198 -7.30 1.84 -17.40
CA PHE A 198 -6.27 1.15 -18.17
C PHE A 198 -5.77 -0.06 -17.39
N GLY A 199 -5.67 -1.21 -18.06
CA GLY A 199 -5.08 -2.42 -17.51
C GLY A 199 -3.67 -2.60 -18.05
N ARG A 200 -2.68 -2.75 -17.17
CA ARG A 200 -1.28 -2.98 -17.57
C ARG A 200 -1.12 -4.30 -18.31
N GLU A 201 -0.17 -4.35 -19.25
CA GLU A 201 0.37 -5.61 -19.78
C GLU A 201 1.26 -6.26 -18.71
N TRP A 202 0.68 -7.14 -17.88
CA TRP A 202 1.37 -7.70 -16.71
C TRP A 202 2.62 -8.49 -17.11
N SER A 203 2.55 -9.26 -18.20
CA SER A 203 3.67 -10.10 -18.65
C SER A 203 4.91 -9.30 -19.05
N ILE A 204 4.75 -8.15 -19.74
CA ILE A 204 5.88 -7.27 -20.08
C ILE A 204 6.38 -6.55 -18.82
N SER A 205 5.45 -6.05 -18.01
CA SER A 205 5.77 -5.29 -16.80
C SER A 205 6.62 -6.13 -15.85
N ASP A 206 6.22 -7.39 -15.62
CA ASP A 206 6.94 -8.36 -14.78
C ASP A 206 8.25 -8.81 -15.46
N ALA A 207 8.28 -8.95 -16.79
CA ALA A 207 9.51 -9.30 -17.49
C ALA A 207 10.62 -8.24 -17.34
N PHE A 208 10.24 -6.97 -17.29
CA PHE A 208 11.14 -5.89 -16.95
C PHE A 208 11.54 -5.93 -15.46
N ALA A 209 10.55 -5.95 -14.56
CA ALA A 209 10.76 -5.86 -13.12
C ALA A 209 11.63 -7.00 -12.56
N PHE A 210 11.43 -8.22 -13.07
CA PHE A 210 12.13 -9.43 -12.62
C PHE A 210 13.25 -9.89 -13.56
N ASN A 211 13.65 -9.04 -14.54
CA ASN A 211 14.77 -9.33 -15.44
C ASN A 211 14.68 -10.68 -16.18
N THR A 212 13.50 -11.01 -16.72
CA THR A 212 13.29 -12.27 -17.45
C THR A 212 13.42 -12.13 -18.97
N LEU A 213 13.33 -10.91 -19.50
CA LEU A 213 13.63 -10.58 -20.90
C LEU A 213 14.74 -9.55 -21.00
N ASP A 214 15.63 -9.68 -21.99
CA ASP A 214 16.60 -8.64 -22.30
C ASP A 214 15.94 -7.42 -22.99
N VAL A 215 16.71 -6.35 -23.21
CA VAL A 215 16.18 -5.10 -23.82
C VAL A 215 15.60 -5.34 -25.23
N PRO A 216 16.27 -6.05 -26.16
CA PRO A 216 15.67 -6.41 -27.45
C PRO A 216 14.36 -7.20 -27.30
N GLY A 217 14.31 -8.14 -26.35
CA GLY A 217 13.11 -8.90 -26.02
C GLY A 217 11.96 -8.02 -25.54
N LEU A 218 12.22 -7.08 -24.63
CA LEU A 218 11.22 -6.12 -24.12
C LEU A 218 10.67 -5.23 -25.25
N VAL A 219 11.56 -4.71 -26.12
CA VAL A 219 11.15 -3.90 -27.28
C VAL A 219 10.29 -4.72 -28.22
N SER A 220 10.74 -5.92 -28.60
CA SER A 220 10.01 -6.81 -29.51
C SER A 220 8.63 -7.20 -28.94
N ALA A 221 8.59 -7.59 -27.67
CA ALA A 221 7.35 -7.96 -26.98
C ALA A 221 6.36 -6.79 -26.91
N THR A 222 6.84 -5.56 -26.68
CA THR A 222 6.00 -4.36 -26.69
C THR A 222 5.44 -4.08 -28.08
N LEU A 223 6.28 -4.15 -29.12
CA LEU A 223 5.88 -3.90 -30.51
C LEU A 223 4.92 -4.98 -31.05
N ALA A 224 4.94 -6.18 -30.47
CA ALA A 224 4.01 -7.25 -30.83
C ALA A 224 2.54 -6.92 -30.51
N PHE A 225 2.27 -5.95 -29.62
CA PHE A 225 0.92 -5.43 -29.35
C PHE A 225 0.39 -4.49 -30.42
N ARG A 226 0.97 -4.50 -31.63
CA ARG A 226 0.53 -3.66 -32.74
C ARG A 226 -0.89 -4.02 -33.19
N ASP A 227 -1.78 -3.02 -33.20
CA ASP A 227 -3.16 -3.16 -33.67
C ASP A 227 -3.25 -2.68 -35.13
N GLU A 228 -3.16 -3.63 -36.05
CA GLU A 228 -3.22 -3.36 -37.51
C GLU A 228 -4.54 -2.68 -37.95
N HIS A 229 -5.63 -2.84 -37.20
CA HIS A 229 -6.89 -2.18 -37.53
C HIS A 229 -6.82 -0.70 -37.18
N LYS A 230 -6.36 -0.36 -35.97
CA LYS A 230 -6.22 1.02 -35.52
C LYS A 230 -5.13 1.78 -36.29
N GLU A 231 -4.04 1.10 -36.65
CA GLU A 231 -3.00 1.66 -37.52
C GLU A 231 -3.57 2.08 -38.89
N LYS A 232 -4.36 1.21 -39.55
CA LYS A 232 -5.00 1.55 -40.83
C LYS A 232 -6.00 2.70 -40.73
N LEU A 233 -6.67 2.82 -39.58
CA LEU A 233 -7.63 3.89 -39.32
C LEU A 233 -6.96 5.20 -38.86
N GLY A 234 -5.65 5.21 -38.58
CA GLY A 234 -4.97 6.37 -38.01
C GLY A 234 -5.49 6.72 -36.62
N VAL A 235 -5.80 5.72 -35.80
CA VAL A 235 -6.37 5.88 -34.45
C VAL A 235 -5.33 5.51 -33.40
N PRO A 236 -4.83 6.46 -32.59
CA PRO A 236 -3.89 6.16 -31.52
C PRO A 236 -4.42 5.16 -30.50
N TYR A 237 -3.57 4.27 -30.01
CA TYR A 237 -3.91 3.30 -28.95
C TYR A 237 -2.76 3.17 -27.95
N LEU A 238 -3.06 2.88 -26.70
CA LEU A 238 -2.08 2.92 -25.62
C LEU A 238 -1.73 1.52 -25.12
N VAL A 239 -0.48 1.11 -25.31
CA VAL A 239 0.12 0.01 -24.57
C VAL A 239 0.56 0.55 -23.21
N PHE A 240 -0.11 0.10 -22.15
CA PHE A 240 0.13 0.56 -20.78
C PHE A 240 0.84 -0.54 -19.98
N THR A 241 1.84 -0.15 -19.20
CA THR A 241 2.60 -1.04 -18.31
C THR A 241 2.75 -0.37 -16.95
N ALA A 242 2.89 -1.17 -15.89
CA ALA A 242 3.09 -0.63 -14.55
C ALA A 242 3.85 -1.62 -13.65
N SER A 243 4.73 -1.08 -12.82
CA SER A 243 5.57 -1.81 -11.86
C SER A 243 5.81 -0.96 -10.62
N ASP A 244 6.29 -1.58 -9.54
CA ASP A 244 6.81 -0.81 -8.40
C ASP A 244 8.01 0.06 -8.85
N LEU A 245 8.16 1.25 -8.30
CA LEU A 245 9.29 2.14 -8.57
C LEU A 245 10.60 1.46 -8.16
N GLU A 246 10.57 0.72 -7.06
CA GLU A 246 11.65 -0.11 -6.52
C GLU A 246 12.12 -1.19 -7.51
N SER A 247 11.31 -1.56 -8.50
CA SER A 247 11.75 -2.47 -9.57
C SER A 247 12.89 -1.91 -10.41
N LEU A 248 13.09 -0.58 -10.41
CA LEU A 248 14.25 0.08 -11.00
C LEU A 248 15.55 -0.17 -10.22
N LEU A 249 15.46 -0.80 -9.05
CA LEU A 249 16.57 -1.13 -8.17
C LEU A 249 16.66 -2.65 -7.90
N GLY A 250 15.79 -3.46 -8.52
CA GLY A 250 15.75 -4.92 -8.33
C GLY A 250 17.04 -5.64 -8.74
N ASN A 251 17.91 -5.01 -9.55
CA ASN A 251 19.29 -5.40 -9.76
C ASN A 251 20.13 -4.20 -10.24
N PRO A 252 21.46 -4.27 -10.22
CA PRO A 252 22.33 -3.13 -10.53
C PRO A 252 22.17 -2.53 -11.93
N ALA A 253 21.57 -3.24 -12.90
CA ALA A 253 21.44 -2.80 -14.30
C ALA A 253 20.03 -2.30 -14.65
N GLN A 254 19.07 -2.31 -13.73
CA GLN A 254 17.66 -2.01 -14.02
C GLN A 254 17.44 -0.61 -14.63
N LEU A 255 18.08 0.43 -14.08
CA LEU A 255 17.98 1.80 -14.58
C LEU A 255 18.40 1.92 -16.05
N ASP A 256 19.53 1.28 -16.40
CA ASP A 256 20.07 1.32 -17.76
C ASP A 256 19.21 0.48 -18.72
N ARG A 257 18.69 -0.65 -18.24
CA ARG A 257 17.76 -1.49 -19.01
C ARG A 257 16.45 -0.77 -19.31
N PHE A 258 15.87 -0.07 -18.34
CA PHE A 258 14.65 0.71 -18.56
C PHE A 258 14.89 1.82 -19.58
N THR A 259 16.00 2.55 -19.44
CA THR A 259 16.39 3.60 -20.39
C THR A 259 16.53 3.06 -21.81
N ALA A 260 17.28 1.98 -21.99
CA ALA A 260 17.50 1.38 -23.30
C ALA A 260 16.21 0.79 -23.90
N TRP A 261 15.30 0.26 -23.07
CA TRP A 261 13.97 -0.17 -23.52
C TRP A 261 13.16 1.01 -24.06
N MET A 262 13.08 2.12 -23.30
CA MET A 262 12.35 3.33 -23.73
C MET A 262 12.92 3.92 -25.03
N GLU A 263 14.24 4.05 -25.14
CA GLU A 263 14.91 4.50 -26.37
C GLU A 263 14.67 3.53 -27.54
N GLY A 264 14.61 2.23 -27.26
CA GLY A 264 14.25 1.20 -28.23
C GLY A 264 12.86 1.42 -28.82
N LEU A 265 11.87 1.75 -28.00
CA LEU A 265 10.51 2.04 -28.45
C LEU A 265 10.44 3.32 -29.29
N GLU A 266 11.11 4.39 -28.85
CA GLU A 266 11.14 5.66 -29.59
C GLU A 266 11.81 5.52 -30.96
N ARG A 267 12.91 4.77 -31.06
CA ARG A 267 13.57 4.46 -32.34
C ARG A 267 12.67 3.68 -33.31
N ASN A 268 11.70 2.95 -32.79
CA ASN A 268 10.69 2.25 -33.58
C ASN A 268 9.44 3.11 -33.84
N GLY A 269 9.47 4.41 -33.51
CA GLY A 269 8.40 5.36 -33.82
C GLY A 269 7.19 5.26 -32.89
N VAL A 270 7.33 4.65 -31.71
CA VAL A 270 6.31 4.64 -30.65
C VAL A 270 6.44 5.92 -29.83
N GLU A 271 5.39 6.74 -29.80
CA GLU A 271 5.36 7.94 -28.96
C GLU A 271 5.04 7.55 -27.51
N ARG A 272 5.81 8.09 -26.57
CA ARG A 272 5.58 7.91 -25.13
C ARG A 272 4.70 9.02 -24.57
N VAL A 273 3.58 8.64 -23.96
CA VAL A 273 2.59 9.53 -23.36
C VAL A 273 1.91 8.82 -22.20
N SER A 274 1.66 9.50 -21.08
CA SER A 274 1.01 8.88 -19.91
C SER A 274 -0.44 8.49 -20.23
N ALA A 275 -1.04 7.64 -19.41
CA ALA A 275 -2.45 7.27 -19.56
C ALA A 275 -3.40 8.49 -19.44
N MET A 276 -3.12 9.39 -18.49
CA MET A 276 -3.91 10.61 -18.26
C MET A 276 -3.83 11.57 -19.44
N GLU A 277 -2.63 11.80 -19.97
CA GLU A 277 -2.42 12.66 -21.13
C GLU A 277 -3.02 12.04 -22.39
N PHE A 278 -2.94 10.72 -22.55
CA PHE A 278 -3.59 10.01 -23.65
C PHE A 278 -5.12 10.22 -23.63
N VAL A 279 -5.76 10.07 -22.47
CA VAL A 279 -7.20 10.37 -22.30
C VAL A 279 -7.49 11.83 -22.61
N ARG A 280 -6.68 12.76 -22.09
CA ARG A 280 -6.86 14.21 -22.32
C ARG A 280 -6.83 14.54 -23.82
N ARG A 281 -5.86 14.00 -24.56
CA ARG A 281 -5.70 14.21 -26.02
C ARG A 281 -6.82 13.55 -26.83
N LYS A 282 -7.34 12.41 -26.38
CA LYS A 282 -8.54 11.78 -26.98
C LYS A 282 -9.79 12.64 -26.76
N LEU A 283 -9.98 13.19 -25.56
CA LEU A 283 -11.12 14.04 -25.22
C LEU A 283 -11.06 15.41 -25.91
N SER A 284 -9.87 15.98 -26.11
CA SER A 284 -9.70 17.26 -26.83
C SER A 284 -9.86 17.13 -28.35
N GLY A 285 -9.83 15.90 -28.88
CA GLY A 285 -9.86 15.63 -30.32
C GLY A 285 -8.48 15.70 -31.01
N GLU A 286 -7.40 15.90 -30.24
CA GLU A 286 -6.02 15.84 -30.76
C GLU A 286 -5.69 14.42 -31.24
N PHE A 287 -6.07 13.40 -30.46
CA PHE A 287 -6.00 12.01 -30.90
C PHE A 287 -7.35 11.57 -31.46
N LYS A 288 -7.32 11.07 -32.70
CA LYS A 288 -8.49 10.45 -33.34
C LYS A 288 -9.05 9.34 -32.48
N ARG A 289 -10.37 9.20 -32.43
CA ARG A 289 -11.10 8.18 -31.68
C ARG A 289 -11.77 7.18 -32.61
N LEU A 290 -11.91 5.93 -32.17
CA LEU A 290 -12.97 5.06 -32.71
C LEU A 290 -14.34 5.65 -32.37
N ASP A 291 -15.36 5.28 -33.15
CA ASP A 291 -16.72 5.68 -32.80
C ASP A 291 -17.10 5.14 -31.42
N GLY A 292 -17.55 6.02 -30.53
CA GLY A 292 -17.81 5.72 -29.11
C GLY A 292 -16.59 5.59 -28.19
N GLU A 293 -15.34 5.68 -28.68
CA GLU A 293 -14.14 5.56 -27.83
C GLU A 293 -14.11 6.66 -26.74
N CYS A 294 -13.54 6.36 -25.58
CA CYS A 294 -13.70 7.11 -24.33
C CYS A 294 -15.13 7.12 -23.77
N SER A 295 -16.05 6.33 -24.33
CA SER A 295 -17.38 6.02 -23.76
C SER A 295 -17.66 4.52 -23.68
N PHE A 296 -16.70 3.67 -24.08
CA PHE A 296 -16.79 2.22 -23.97
C PHE A 296 -16.76 1.82 -22.50
N GLU A 297 -17.86 1.29 -21.98
CA GLU A 297 -17.88 0.76 -20.63
C GLU A 297 -17.08 -0.54 -20.56
N MET A 298 -16.25 -0.67 -19.53
CA MET A 298 -15.42 -1.82 -19.25
C MET A 298 -15.79 -2.39 -17.89
N GLY A 299 -16.20 -3.65 -17.86
CA GLY A 299 -16.37 -4.36 -16.60
C GLY A 299 -15.02 -4.54 -15.90
N VAL A 300 -15.01 -4.37 -14.57
CA VAL A 300 -13.86 -4.68 -13.71
C VAL A 300 -14.33 -5.67 -12.66
N LYS A 301 -13.62 -6.78 -12.51
CA LYS A 301 -13.97 -7.80 -11.51
C LYS A 301 -13.75 -7.25 -10.10
N ASP A 302 -14.78 -7.25 -9.27
CA ASP A 302 -14.65 -6.86 -7.86
C ASP A 302 -13.62 -7.74 -7.14
N TYR A 303 -12.81 -7.10 -6.29
CA TYR A 303 -11.69 -7.66 -5.55
C TYR A 303 -10.54 -8.19 -6.40
N SER A 304 -10.55 -7.99 -7.72
CA SER A 304 -9.39 -8.30 -8.55
C SER A 304 -8.23 -7.34 -8.25
N ALA A 305 -7.00 -7.78 -8.56
CA ALA A 305 -5.76 -7.09 -8.21
C ALA A 305 -4.72 -7.20 -9.33
N TRP A 306 -3.62 -6.45 -9.25
CA TRP A 306 -2.50 -6.61 -10.19
C TRP A 306 -1.49 -7.71 -9.81
N SER A 307 -1.56 -8.23 -8.58
CA SER A 307 -0.49 -9.02 -7.95
C SER A 307 -0.98 -10.28 -7.22
N ASP A 308 -2.21 -10.76 -7.47
CA ASP A 308 -2.73 -12.01 -6.86
C ASP A 308 -1.91 -13.26 -7.23
N TYR A 309 -2.12 -14.36 -6.51
CA TYR A 309 -1.59 -15.68 -6.88
C TYR A 309 -2.29 -16.23 -8.12
N PHE A 310 -1.83 -15.79 -9.30
CA PHE A 310 -2.48 -16.10 -10.57
C PHE A 310 -2.45 -17.59 -10.93
N ASP A 311 -1.48 -18.34 -10.41
CA ASP A 311 -1.40 -19.80 -10.52
C ASP A 311 -2.58 -20.52 -9.84
N LEU A 312 -3.28 -19.86 -8.93
CA LEU A 312 -4.46 -20.37 -8.24
C LEU A 312 -5.79 -19.87 -8.82
N SER A 313 -5.74 -19.05 -9.87
CA SER A 313 -6.92 -18.51 -10.55
C SER A 313 -7.77 -19.63 -11.16
N LEU A 314 -9.10 -19.52 -11.01
CA LEU A 314 -10.07 -20.48 -11.57
C LEU A 314 -10.77 -19.95 -12.84
N ASP A 315 -10.65 -18.66 -13.12
CA ASP A 315 -11.38 -17.97 -14.18
C ASP A 315 -10.45 -17.18 -15.14
N GLY A 316 -9.13 -17.32 -14.99
CA GLY A 316 -8.15 -16.57 -15.76
C GLY A 316 -8.10 -15.08 -15.40
N LYS A 317 -8.68 -14.70 -14.26
CA LYS A 317 -8.66 -13.34 -13.70
C LYS A 317 -8.03 -13.38 -12.31
N THR A 318 -7.52 -12.24 -11.87
CA THR A 318 -7.02 -12.09 -10.50
C THR A 318 -8.17 -11.92 -9.50
N SER A 319 -7.85 -12.05 -8.21
CA SER A 319 -8.69 -11.77 -7.05
C SER A 319 -7.81 -11.07 -6.00
N ASP A 320 -8.23 -11.07 -4.75
CA ASP A 320 -7.53 -10.64 -3.55
C ASP A 320 -7.09 -11.83 -2.67
N SER A 321 -7.05 -13.02 -3.25
CA SER A 321 -6.78 -14.28 -2.54
C SER A 321 -5.46 -14.20 -1.78
N ARG A 322 -4.46 -13.53 -2.35
CA ARG A 322 -3.17 -13.25 -1.71
C ARG A 322 -3.31 -12.67 -0.32
N TRP A 323 -4.15 -11.66 -0.13
CA TRP A 323 -4.28 -10.96 1.16
C TRP A 323 -5.36 -11.57 2.06
N LEU A 324 -6.30 -12.32 1.51
CA LEU A 324 -7.35 -12.99 2.30
C LEU A 324 -6.92 -14.36 2.83
N GLY A 325 -6.07 -15.08 2.11
CA GLY A 325 -5.67 -16.45 2.44
C GLY A 325 -6.67 -17.54 2.03
N TYR A 326 -7.74 -17.17 1.31
CA TYR A 326 -8.67 -18.10 0.68
C TYR A 326 -9.11 -17.59 -0.69
N ARG A 327 -9.58 -18.49 -1.55
CA ARG A 327 -10.12 -18.11 -2.86
C ARG A 327 -11.61 -17.80 -2.75
N ARG A 328 -12.03 -16.63 -3.23
CA ARG A 328 -13.45 -16.24 -3.22
C ARG A 328 -14.36 -17.18 -4.02
N ALA A 329 -13.84 -17.76 -5.10
CA ALA A 329 -14.61 -18.58 -6.03
C ALA A 329 -15.16 -19.89 -5.40
N ASP A 330 -14.43 -20.49 -4.46
CA ASP A 330 -14.84 -21.75 -3.81
C ASP A 330 -14.69 -21.74 -2.28
N GLY A 331 -14.32 -20.60 -1.70
CA GLY A 331 -14.16 -20.42 -0.26
C GLY A 331 -12.98 -21.19 0.34
N LYS A 332 -12.11 -21.79 -0.48
CA LYS A 332 -11.05 -22.68 0.01
C LYS A 332 -9.80 -21.93 0.44
N VAL A 333 -9.37 -22.20 1.66
CA VAL A 333 -8.06 -21.80 2.20
C VAL A 333 -6.98 -22.63 1.53
N PHE A 334 -5.88 -21.98 1.15
CA PHE A 334 -4.76 -22.62 0.45
C PHE A 334 -3.45 -22.44 1.22
N ALA A 335 -2.41 -23.12 0.78
CA ALA A 335 -1.06 -22.98 1.28
C ALA A 335 -0.11 -22.39 0.22
N ARG A 336 0.99 -21.81 0.67
CA ARG A 336 2.09 -21.35 -0.18
C ARG A 336 3.42 -21.90 0.32
N GLU A 337 4.40 -22.00 -0.56
CA GLU A 337 5.71 -22.51 -0.20
C GLU A 337 6.57 -21.41 0.44
N VAL A 338 7.16 -21.71 1.59
CA VAL A 338 8.12 -20.87 2.33
C VAL A 338 9.29 -21.75 2.71
N ASN A 339 10.50 -21.46 2.23
CA ASN A 339 11.72 -22.21 2.56
C ASN A 339 11.57 -23.74 2.39
N GLY A 340 10.89 -24.19 1.32
CA GLY A 340 10.68 -25.61 1.01
C GLY A 340 9.58 -26.31 1.82
N ARG A 341 8.83 -25.59 2.67
CA ARG A 341 7.63 -26.10 3.36
C ARG A 341 6.37 -25.41 2.89
N LYS A 342 5.24 -26.12 2.86
CA LYS A 342 3.92 -25.50 2.65
C LYS A 342 3.43 -24.87 3.95
N VAL A 343 3.04 -23.60 3.88
CA VAL A 343 2.48 -22.83 5.00
C VAL A 343 1.06 -22.46 4.66
N SER A 344 0.10 -22.87 5.51
CA SER A 344 -1.29 -22.47 5.37
C SER A 344 -1.44 -20.96 5.41
N GLN A 345 -2.24 -20.40 4.52
CA GLN A 345 -2.53 -18.97 4.47
C GLN A 345 -3.72 -18.59 5.37
N ILE A 346 -4.24 -19.50 6.19
CA ILE A 346 -5.36 -19.24 7.11
C ILE A 346 -5.08 -18.09 8.09
N TRP A 347 -3.81 -17.83 8.39
CA TRP A 347 -3.41 -16.69 9.22
C TRP A 347 -3.80 -15.35 8.60
N LYS A 348 -3.88 -15.24 7.27
CA LYS A 348 -4.33 -14.02 6.60
C LYS A 348 -5.82 -13.79 6.80
N VAL A 349 -6.62 -14.86 6.89
CA VAL A 349 -8.05 -14.80 7.25
C VAL A 349 -8.18 -14.20 8.65
N ALA A 350 -7.46 -14.79 9.60
CA ALA A 350 -7.47 -14.35 10.99
C ALA A 350 -6.98 -12.91 11.14
N PHE A 351 -5.87 -12.56 10.50
CA PHE A 351 -5.28 -11.22 10.58
C PHE A 351 -6.20 -10.17 9.95
N THR A 352 -6.81 -10.47 8.80
CA THR A 352 -7.79 -9.57 8.16
C THR A 352 -8.98 -9.33 9.07
N ARG A 353 -9.60 -10.42 9.58
CA ARG A 353 -10.74 -10.32 10.50
C ARG A 353 -10.39 -9.58 11.79
N LEU A 354 -9.19 -9.81 12.33
CA LEU A 354 -8.71 -9.10 13.51
C LEU A 354 -8.68 -7.60 13.26
N PHE A 355 -7.98 -7.17 12.21
CA PHE A 355 -7.81 -5.75 11.92
C PHE A 355 -9.13 -5.08 11.55
N GLU A 356 -10.05 -5.76 10.87
CA GLU A 356 -11.42 -5.25 10.70
C GLU A 356 -12.12 -4.99 12.05
N GLU A 357 -12.04 -5.93 13.01
CA GLU A 357 -12.62 -5.76 14.34
C GLU A 357 -11.93 -4.63 15.11
N LEU A 358 -10.60 -4.54 15.07
CA LEU A 358 -9.81 -3.51 15.75
C LEU A 358 -10.07 -2.11 15.18
N ASN A 359 -10.13 -1.97 13.85
CA ASN A 359 -10.46 -0.72 13.18
C ASN A 359 -11.83 -0.20 13.65
N ARG A 360 -12.84 -1.07 13.71
CA ARG A 360 -14.18 -0.72 14.19
C ARG A 360 -14.17 -0.31 15.66
N VAL A 361 -13.39 -0.98 16.50
CA VAL A 361 -13.24 -0.64 17.93
C VAL A 361 -12.59 0.73 18.09
N VAL A 362 -11.47 0.99 17.41
CA VAL A 362 -10.78 2.28 17.44
C VAL A 362 -11.69 3.39 16.90
N ARG A 363 -12.29 3.21 15.71
CA ARG A 363 -13.25 4.16 15.13
C ARG A 363 -14.36 4.46 16.12
N ARG A 364 -14.97 3.44 16.75
CA ARG A 364 -16.03 3.65 17.74
C ARG A 364 -15.57 4.49 18.93
N GLY A 365 -14.36 4.23 19.46
CA GLY A 365 -13.78 5.02 20.54
C GLY A 365 -13.56 6.47 20.14
N VAL A 366 -12.94 6.69 18.97
CA VAL A 366 -12.68 8.01 18.39
C VAL A 366 -13.97 8.78 18.14
N LEU A 367 -14.95 8.18 17.48
CA LEU A 367 -16.24 8.82 17.19
C LEU A 367 -16.99 9.19 18.46
N LYS A 368 -17.00 8.32 19.48
CA LYS A 368 -17.61 8.65 20.79
C LYS A 368 -16.89 9.80 21.49
N GLY A 369 -15.56 9.82 21.44
CA GLY A 369 -14.78 10.91 22.00
C GLY A 369 -15.10 12.23 21.29
N LEU A 370 -15.08 12.25 19.96
CA LEU A 370 -15.38 13.43 19.16
C LEU A 370 -16.83 13.90 19.29
N GLU A 371 -17.79 12.98 19.40
CA GLU A 371 -19.19 13.28 19.69
C GLU A 371 -19.33 13.99 21.05
N GLY A 372 -18.62 13.53 22.08
CA GLY A 372 -18.56 14.17 23.39
C GLY A 372 -18.01 15.60 23.37
N LEU A 373 -17.21 15.93 22.35
CA LEU A 373 -16.67 17.27 22.10
C LEU A 373 -17.55 18.11 21.14
N GLY A 374 -18.66 17.54 20.64
CA GLY A 374 -19.54 18.19 19.66
C GLY A 374 -18.90 18.38 18.28
N ALA A 375 -17.91 17.57 17.92
CA ALA A 375 -17.14 17.72 16.68
C ALA A 375 -17.82 17.08 15.46
N ASN A 376 -17.66 17.69 14.27
CA ASN A 376 -17.88 17.01 12.99
C ASN A 376 -16.71 16.06 12.72
N ALA A 377 -16.88 14.80 13.13
CA ALA A 377 -15.81 13.82 13.15
C ALA A 377 -15.19 13.54 11.77
N GLU A 378 -16.00 13.39 10.71
CA GLU A 378 -15.47 13.05 9.38
C GLU A 378 -14.60 14.19 8.83
N GLU A 379 -15.05 15.44 8.96
CA GLU A 379 -14.27 16.61 8.53
C GLU A 379 -13.01 16.80 9.37
N PHE A 380 -13.12 16.68 10.69
CA PHE A 380 -11.96 16.77 11.59
C PHE A 380 -10.90 15.73 11.24
N LEU A 381 -11.30 14.47 11.05
CA LEU A 381 -10.37 13.39 10.73
C LEU A 381 -9.69 13.60 9.39
N VAL A 382 -10.36 14.13 8.36
CA VAL A 382 -9.68 14.50 7.09
C VAL A 382 -8.67 15.61 7.32
N ARG A 383 -9.06 16.70 8.02
CA ARG A 383 -8.16 17.83 8.27
C ARG A 383 -6.99 17.49 9.20
N TYR A 384 -7.14 16.48 10.05
CA TYR A 384 -6.05 15.99 10.90
C TYR A 384 -4.85 15.48 10.08
N ALA A 385 -5.03 15.16 8.80
CA ALA A 385 -3.89 14.93 7.89
C ALA A 385 -2.88 16.09 7.91
N ARG A 386 -3.33 17.34 8.09
CA ARG A 386 -2.48 18.53 8.19
C ARG A 386 -1.60 18.55 9.43
N VAL A 387 -1.94 17.78 10.46
CA VAL A 387 -1.08 17.55 11.63
C VAL A 387 -0.15 16.37 11.38
N PHE A 388 -0.69 15.25 10.89
CA PHE A 388 0.07 14.02 10.70
C PHE A 388 1.19 14.19 9.67
N PHE A 389 0.90 14.88 8.56
CA PHE A 389 1.84 15.18 7.48
C PHE A 389 2.26 16.66 7.47
N ARG A 390 2.32 17.30 8.64
CA ARG A 390 2.56 18.76 8.77
C ARG A 390 3.72 19.25 7.92
N ASP A 391 4.89 18.63 8.06
CA ASP A 391 6.12 19.08 7.40
C ASP A 391 5.99 19.06 5.86
N TYR A 392 5.25 18.10 5.31
CA TYR A 392 4.91 18.06 3.88
C TYR A 392 4.01 19.23 3.48
N TYR A 393 2.94 19.48 4.23
CA TYR A 393 2.01 20.56 3.93
C TYR A 393 2.64 21.95 4.10
N ASP A 394 3.49 22.11 5.10
CA ASP A 394 4.29 23.31 5.34
C ASP A 394 5.27 23.58 4.19
N TYR A 395 5.90 22.52 3.64
CA TYR A 395 6.76 22.64 2.46
C TYR A 395 6.03 23.27 1.26
N PHE A 396 4.76 22.91 1.05
CA PHE A 396 3.92 23.48 -0.01
C PHE A 396 3.17 24.76 0.39
N GLY A 397 3.42 25.29 1.59
CA GLY A 397 2.79 26.52 2.09
C GLY A 397 1.28 26.39 2.30
N MET A 398 0.80 25.18 2.61
CA MET A 398 -0.61 24.93 2.90
C MET A 398 -0.91 25.13 4.40
N ASP A 399 -2.18 25.39 4.75
CA ASP A 399 -2.56 25.66 6.14
C ASP A 399 -2.46 24.40 7.01
N THR A 400 -1.56 24.46 8.00
CA THR A 400 -1.35 23.42 9.04
C THR A 400 -1.66 23.93 10.43
N SER A 401 -2.27 25.13 10.54
CA SER A 401 -2.62 25.73 11.81
C SER A 401 -3.62 24.86 12.58
N LEU A 402 -3.47 24.84 13.91
CA LEU A 402 -4.42 24.12 14.76
C LEU A 402 -5.82 24.73 14.67
N ASP A 403 -5.96 26.03 14.35
CA ASP A 403 -7.25 26.68 14.16
C ASP A 403 -8.00 26.08 12.95
N TYR A 404 -7.31 25.86 11.83
CA TYR A 404 -7.88 25.18 10.66
C TYR A 404 -8.30 23.74 10.98
N VAL A 405 -7.43 23.00 11.66
CA VAL A 405 -7.66 21.57 11.97
C VAL A 405 -8.78 21.40 12.98
N LEU A 406 -8.85 22.26 14.00
CA LEU A 406 -9.81 22.17 15.09
C LEU A 406 -11.12 22.91 14.84
N GLU A 407 -11.27 23.64 13.73
CA GLU A 407 -12.54 24.28 13.35
C GLU A 407 -13.73 23.30 13.46
N PRO A 408 -13.66 22.06 12.91
CA PRO A 408 -14.79 21.14 12.99
C PRO A 408 -15.04 20.59 14.40
N ALA A 409 -14.10 20.79 15.33
CA ALA A 409 -14.16 20.42 16.74
C ALA A 409 -14.29 21.63 17.69
N GLY A 410 -14.68 22.80 17.17
CA GLY A 410 -14.89 24.01 17.98
C GLY A 410 -13.64 24.52 18.70
N GLY A 411 -12.43 24.17 18.25
CA GLY A 411 -11.18 24.54 18.90
C GLY A 411 -10.72 23.62 20.05
N ASP A 412 -11.43 22.52 20.34
CA ASP A 412 -11.08 21.65 21.46
C ASP A 412 -9.85 20.77 21.17
N ARG A 413 -8.76 21.04 21.88
CA ARG A 413 -7.48 20.33 21.72
C ARG A 413 -7.53 18.85 22.08
N ASN A 414 -8.51 18.39 22.88
CA ASN A 414 -8.66 16.97 23.19
C ASN A 414 -8.99 16.15 21.95
N ALA A 415 -9.54 16.77 20.90
CA ALA A 415 -9.79 16.11 19.61
C ALA A 415 -8.48 15.65 18.95
N LEU A 416 -7.36 16.35 19.15
CA LEU A 416 -6.06 16.02 18.54
C LEU A 416 -5.57 14.64 18.93
N LYS A 417 -5.74 14.25 20.20
CA LYS A 417 -5.38 12.91 20.68
C LYS A 417 -6.21 11.83 19.97
N LEU A 418 -7.50 12.07 19.73
CA LEU A 418 -8.37 11.15 19.00
C LEU A 418 -8.01 11.08 17.50
N GLY A 419 -7.63 12.21 16.90
CA GLY A 419 -7.08 12.26 15.54
C GLY A 419 -5.80 11.42 15.41
N ARG A 420 -4.86 11.58 16.36
CA ARG A 420 -3.65 10.77 16.44
C ARG A 420 -3.96 9.28 16.50
N ILE A 421 -4.79 8.87 17.45
CA ILE A 421 -5.21 7.47 17.64
C ILE A 421 -5.80 6.89 16.34
N TYR A 422 -6.67 7.65 15.67
CA TYR A 422 -7.29 7.23 14.41
C TYR A 422 -6.23 7.05 13.32
N TYR A 423 -5.28 7.97 13.19
CA TYR A 423 -4.21 7.89 12.19
C TYR A 423 -3.19 6.78 12.48
N LEU A 424 -2.93 6.47 13.74
CA LEU A 424 -2.16 5.28 14.11
C LEU A 424 -2.88 4.01 13.69
N MET A 425 -4.20 3.93 13.90
CA MET A 425 -4.99 2.81 13.37
C MET A 425 -4.91 2.74 11.83
N LEU A 426 -5.03 3.86 11.12
CA LEU A 426 -4.88 3.87 9.65
C LEU A 426 -3.49 3.40 9.21
N LEU A 427 -2.42 3.89 9.85
CA LEU A 427 -1.05 3.48 9.59
C LEU A 427 -0.85 1.97 9.82
N ALA A 428 -1.50 1.41 10.84
CA ALA A 428 -1.44 -0.01 11.15
C ALA A 428 -2.14 -0.93 10.13
N ASN A 429 -2.77 -0.38 9.08
CA ASN A 429 -3.51 -1.15 8.08
C ASN A 429 -2.73 -1.42 6.78
N HIS A 430 -1.40 -1.26 6.77
CA HIS A 430 -0.57 -1.63 5.62
C HIS A 430 -0.94 -3.02 5.07
N SER A 431 -1.02 -3.15 3.73
CA SER A 431 -1.28 -4.42 3.07
C SER A 431 -0.11 -5.40 3.17
N CYS A 432 1.12 -4.89 3.33
CA CYS A 432 2.38 -5.64 3.24
C CYS A 432 2.43 -6.96 4.01
N PRO A 433 1.98 -7.05 5.28
CA PRO A 433 2.04 -8.31 6.01
C PRO A 433 1.38 -9.43 5.21
N ARG A 434 0.18 -9.17 4.68
CA ARG A 434 -0.62 -10.18 3.99
C ARG A 434 -0.20 -10.39 2.53
N PHE A 435 0.76 -9.62 2.01
CA PHE A 435 1.33 -9.89 0.69
C PHE A 435 2.20 -11.15 0.70
N TRP A 436 2.98 -11.33 1.77
CA TRP A 436 3.96 -12.40 1.92
C TRP A 436 3.34 -13.71 2.40
N GLU A 437 4.03 -14.81 2.14
CA GLU A 437 3.55 -16.16 2.45
C GLU A 437 3.62 -16.52 3.94
N ASN A 438 4.58 -15.96 4.68
CA ASN A 438 4.79 -16.12 6.12
C ASN A 438 4.35 -14.87 6.91
N LEU A 439 3.82 -15.08 8.12
CA LEU A 439 3.36 -14.01 9.00
C LEU A 439 4.52 -13.28 9.69
N ASP A 440 5.56 -13.99 10.15
CA ASP A 440 6.66 -13.44 10.94
C ASP A 440 7.59 -12.57 10.08
N THR A 441 7.21 -11.30 9.89
CA THR A 441 7.92 -10.31 9.08
C THR A 441 7.93 -8.95 9.78
N ARG A 442 8.90 -8.09 9.42
CA ARG A 442 9.05 -6.74 10.01
C ARG A 442 7.80 -5.88 9.86
N VAL A 443 7.07 -6.05 8.76
CA VAL A 443 5.83 -5.33 8.46
C VAL A 443 4.65 -5.83 9.30
N ALA A 444 4.56 -7.13 9.59
CA ALA A 444 3.52 -7.66 10.48
C ALA A 444 3.74 -7.15 11.91
N PHE A 445 5.01 -7.12 12.34
CA PHE A 445 5.39 -6.51 13.61
C PHE A 445 5.00 -5.03 13.66
N GLY A 446 5.36 -4.26 12.63
CA GLY A 446 5.04 -2.82 12.53
C GLY A 446 3.54 -2.55 12.66
N ASN A 447 2.71 -3.22 11.86
CA ASN A 447 1.24 -3.06 11.94
C ASN A 447 0.72 -3.32 13.36
N VAL A 448 1.16 -4.41 13.98
CA VAL A 448 0.68 -4.80 15.32
C VAL A 448 1.18 -3.84 16.39
N ALA A 449 2.44 -3.39 16.31
CA ALA A 449 3.00 -2.44 17.25
C ALA A 449 2.25 -1.09 17.21
N VAL A 450 2.00 -0.56 16.00
CA VAL A 450 1.27 0.70 15.83
C VAL A 450 -0.19 0.56 16.30
N MET A 451 -0.87 -0.55 15.97
CA MET A 451 -2.23 -0.81 16.44
C MET A 451 -2.29 -0.96 17.97
N ALA A 452 -1.33 -1.67 18.56
CA ALA A 452 -1.22 -1.82 20.01
C ALA A 452 -1.09 -0.45 20.70
N ASN A 453 -0.26 0.44 20.16
CA ASN A 453 -0.11 1.80 20.68
C ASN A 453 -1.44 2.58 20.59
N ALA A 454 -2.15 2.53 19.46
CA ALA A 454 -3.47 3.18 19.31
C ALA A 454 -4.51 2.69 20.34
N LEU A 455 -4.53 1.37 20.61
CA LEU A 455 -5.43 0.78 21.59
C LEU A 455 -5.08 1.19 23.02
N ILE A 456 -3.79 1.20 23.38
CA ILE A 456 -3.33 1.61 24.71
C ILE A 456 -3.61 3.10 24.93
N GLU A 457 -3.36 3.96 23.93
CA GLU A 457 -3.70 5.37 24.01
C GLU A 457 -5.22 5.60 24.22
N LEU A 458 -6.09 4.74 23.67
CA LEU A 458 -7.54 4.76 23.95
C LEU A 458 -7.89 4.28 25.35
N MET A 459 -7.21 3.24 25.87
CA MET A 459 -7.39 2.80 27.25
C MET A 459 -7.08 3.92 28.23
N ASP A 460 -6.03 4.70 27.97
CA ASP A 460 -5.63 5.83 28.77
C ASP A 460 -6.61 7.01 28.62
N TYR A 461 -7.04 7.32 27.39
CA TYR A 461 -8.01 8.40 27.14
C TYR A 461 -9.35 8.15 27.85
N PHE A 462 -9.82 6.91 27.86
CA PHE A 462 -11.07 6.50 28.50
C PHE A 462 -10.86 5.91 29.90
N ASN A 463 -9.76 6.22 30.58
CA ASN A 463 -9.46 5.66 31.89
C ASN A 463 -10.59 5.90 32.91
N GLY A 464 -11.04 4.85 33.60
CA GLY A 464 -12.16 4.90 34.54
C GLY A 464 -13.55 4.96 33.89
N CYS A 465 -13.65 4.91 32.55
CA CYS A 465 -14.91 4.78 31.81
C CYS A 465 -15.19 3.30 31.49
N GLU A 466 -16.47 2.92 31.41
CA GLU A 466 -16.88 1.57 30.97
C GLU A 466 -16.31 1.19 29.59
N LEU A 467 -16.05 2.18 28.73
CA LEU A 467 -15.45 1.97 27.41
C LEU A 467 -14.01 1.46 27.47
N GLN A 468 -13.27 1.68 28.57
CA GLN A 468 -11.89 1.22 28.70
C GLN A 468 -11.78 -0.30 28.49
N ASN A 469 -12.74 -1.06 29.02
CA ASN A 469 -12.76 -2.52 28.92
C ASN A 469 -12.86 -3.01 27.47
N LEU A 470 -13.55 -2.27 26.60
CA LEU A 470 -13.63 -2.61 25.17
C LEU A 470 -12.25 -2.60 24.51
N PHE A 471 -11.40 -1.62 24.86
CA PHE A 471 -10.05 -1.50 24.31
C PHE A 471 -9.11 -2.53 24.92
N VAL A 472 -9.26 -2.83 26.22
CA VAL A 472 -8.56 -3.94 26.89
C VAL A 472 -8.85 -5.27 26.20
N GLU A 473 -10.13 -5.58 25.94
CA GLU A 473 -10.53 -6.79 25.21
C GLU A 473 -9.94 -6.85 23.80
N ALA A 474 -9.93 -5.73 23.08
CA ALA A 474 -9.34 -5.63 21.76
C ALA A 474 -7.82 -5.89 21.77
N TYR A 475 -7.10 -5.34 22.74
CA TYR A 475 -5.67 -5.59 22.92
C TYR A 475 -5.38 -7.02 23.36
N LEU A 476 -6.22 -7.63 24.19
CA LEU A 476 -6.13 -9.05 24.56
C LEU A 476 -6.24 -9.99 23.35
N LYS A 477 -6.97 -9.61 22.29
CA LYS A 477 -7.01 -10.37 21.04
C LYS A 477 -5.67 -10.35 20.30
N LEU A 478 -4.90 -9.26 20.38
CA LEU A 478 -3.54 -9.21 19.84
C LEU A 478 -2.60 -10.13 20.64
N LEU A 479 -2.65 -10.04 21.98
CA LEU A 479 -1.84 -10.88 22.85
C LEU A 479 -2.14 -12.37 22.69
N ASN A 480 -3.41 -12.73 22.48
CA ASN A 480 -3.88 -14.11 22.38
C ASN A 480 -4.27 -14.49 20.95
N PHE A 481 -3.54 -13.96 19.95
CA PHE A 481 -3.84 -14.18 18.54
C PHE A 481 -4.02 -15.66 18.18
N GLU A 482 -3.16 -16.54 18.71
CA GLU A 482 -3.23 -17.99 18.50
C GLU A 482 -4.58 -18.60 18.91
N SER A 483 -5.22 -18.07 19.97
CA SER A 483 -6.51 -18.57 20.45
C SER A 483 -7.68 -18.20 19.52
N LEU A 484 -7.50 -17.23 18.63
CA LEU A 484 -8.56 -16.77 17.74
C LEU A 484 -8.97 -17.84 16.72
N TYR A 485 -8.11 -18.83 16.43
CA TYR A 485 -8.49 -19.99 15.63
C TYR A 485 -9.73 -20.70 16.16
N HIS A 486 -9.78 -20.93 17.48
CA HIS A 486 -10.90 -21.59 18.14
C HIS A 486 -12.09 -20.65 18.29
N VAL A 487 -11.85 -19.40 18.70
CA VAL A 487 -12.91 -18.38 18.89
C VAL A 487 -13.67 -18.11 17.60
N TRP A 488 -12.97 -18.07 16.46
CA TRP A 488 -13.57 -17.81 15.16
C TRP A 488 -13.90 -19.06 14.36
N ASN A 489 -13.73 -20.24 14.96
CA ASN A 489 -14.04 -21.53 14.36
C ASN A 489 -13.37 -21.71 12.98
N LEU A 490 -12.12 -21.24 12.84
CA LEU A 490 -11.39 -21.23 11.57
C LEU A 490 -11.17 -22.65 11.02
N GLY A 491 -11.16 -23.65 11.90
CA GLY A 491 -11.04 -25.06 11.52
C GLY A 491 -12.22 -25.62 10.71
N THR A 492 -13.33 -24.89 10.61
CA THR A 492 -14.47 -25.30 9.77
C THR A 492 -14.42 -24.74 8.35
N MET A 493 -13.45 -23.89 8.04
CA MET A 493 -13.30 -23.35 6.69
C MET A 493 -12.91 -24.47 5.71
N PRO A 494 -13.42 -24.44 4.46
CA PRO A 494 -12.98 -25.37 3.42
C PRO A 494 -11.48 -25.21 3.14
N SER A 495 -10.80 -26.33 2.96
CA SER A 495 -9.37 -26.41 2.66
C SER A 495 -9.15 -26.86 1.21
N LEU A 496 -8.13 -26.32 0.53
CA LEU A 496 -7.81 -26.66 -0.86
C LEU A 496 -7.27 -28.08 -0.99
N GLU A 497 -6.30 -28.46 -0.15
CA GLU A 497 -5.62 -29.75 -0.14
C GLU A 497 -6.09 -30.67 1.01
N GLY A 498 -6.93 -30.18 1.91
CA GLY A 498 -7.54 -31.00 2.97
C GLY A 498 -6.95 -30.78 4.37
N TRP A 499 -5.93 -29.93 4.52
CA TRP A 499 -5.17 -29.82 5.76
C TRP A 499 -4.94 -28.37 6.22
N GLU A 500 -5.10 -27.40 5.33
CA GLU A 500 -4.75 -26.00 5.55
C GLU A 500 -5.52 -25.35 6.70
N THR A 501 -6.68 -25.90 7.05
CA THR A 501 -7.53 -25.41 8.13
C THR A 501 -7.42 -26.23 9.40
N SER A 502 -6.47 -27.17 9.49
CA SER A 502 -6.21 -27.90 10.73
C SER A 502 -5.53 -27.03 11.80
N GLU A 503 -5.67 -27.44 13.06
CA GLU A 503 -5.02 -26.75 14.18
C GLU A 503 -3.48 -26.84 14.08
N ASP A 504 -2.94 -27.94 13.57
CA ASP A 504 -1.51 -28.11 13.35
C ASP A 504 -1.00 -27.15 12.25
N ALA A 505 -1.75 -26.99 11.16
CA ALA A 505 -1.43 -26.02 10.11
C ALA A 505 -1.43 -24.58 10.62
N TRP A 506 -2.40 -24.24 11.47
CA TRP A 506 -2.47 -22.95 12.15
C TRP A 506 -1.24 -22.70 13.03
N LYS A 507 -0.92 -23.64 13.93
CA LYS A 507 0.23 -23.53 14.85
C LYS A 507 1.56 -23.44 14.09
N ASP A 508 1.71 -24.20 13.00
CA ASP A 508 2.92 -24.15 12.18
C ASP A 508 3.06 -22.82 11.41
N ALA A 509 1.94 -22.23 10.98
CA ALA A 509 1.92 -20.92 10.32
C ALA A 509 2.25 -19.75 11.27
N LEU A 510 2.02 -19.91 12.57
CA LEU A 510 2.32 -18.90 13.60
C LEU A 510 3.68 -19.08 14.28
N ARG A 511 4.42 -20.14 13.94
CA ARG A 511 5.70 -20.44 14.58
C ARG A 511 6.66 -19.25 14.41
N PRO A 512 7.37 -18.81 15.47
CA PRO A 512 8.38 -17.78 15.35
C PRO A 512 9.49 -18.18 14.37
N GLU A 513 9.95 -17.23 13.57
CA GLU A 513 11.07 -17.42 12.63
C GLU A 513 12.40 -16.86 13.17
N VAL A 514 12.46 -16.57 14.47
CA VAL A 514 13.64 -15.98 15.15
C VAL A 514 14.06 -16.83 16.35
N PRO A 515 15.36 -16.86 16.69
CA PRO A 515 15.88 -17.72 17.75
C PRO A 515 15.61 -17.19 19.17
N ASN A 516 15.35 -15.90 19.32
CA ASN A 516 15.30 -15.19 20.60
C ASN A 516 13.88 -14.96 21.16
N SER A 517 12.83 -15.51 20.52
CA SER A 517 11.45 -15.38 20.98
C SER A 517 10.64 -16.65 20.75
N GLY A 518 9.94 -17.12 21.79
CA GLY A 518 8.98 -18.22 21.68
C GLY A 518 7.57 -17.78 21.27
N TYR A 519 7.33 -16.49 21.05
CA TYR A 519 6.01 -15.95 20.70
C TYR A 519 5.84 -15.78 19.20
N ASN A 520 4.62 -15.97 18.70
CA ASN A 520 4.27 -15.52 17.35
C ASN A 520 4.44 -13.98 17.25
N VAL A 521 4.67 -13.46 16.04
CA VAL A 521 5.01 -12.05 15.82
C VAL A 521 3.94 -11.07 16.32
N VAL A 522 2.66 -11.45 16.32
CA VAL A 522 1.55 -10.59 16.78
C VAL A 522 1.63 -10.40 18.29
N THR A 523 1.71 -11.49 19.04
CA THR A 523 1.91 -11.45 20.48
C THR A 523 3.23 -10.73 20.83
N ARG A 524 4.31 -11.01 20.09
CA ARG A 524 5.63 -10.40 20.30
C ARG A 524 5.59 -8.87 20.19
N ALA A 525 4.98 -8.34 19.13
CA ALA A 525 4.84 -6.90 18.89
C ALA A 525 3.92 -6.23 19.92
N ALA A 526 2.77 -6.86 20.23
CA ALA A 526 1.85 -6.32 21.23
C ALA A 526 2.51 -6.22 22.61
N LEU A 527 3.29 -7.23 23.03
CA LEU A 527 4.07 -7.20 24.27
C LEU A 527 5.21 -6.17 24.22
N TYR A 528 5.87 -6.00 23.06
CA TYR A 528 6.98 -5.05 22.89
C TYR A 528 6.54 -3.61 23.17
N VAL A 529 5.32 -3.27 22.74
CA VAL A 529 4.68 -1.97 23.04
C VAL A 529 4.11 -1.96 24.46
N GLY A 530 3.35 -3.01 24.83
CA GLY A 530 2.69 -3.08 26.14
C GLY A 530 3.65 -2.98 27.32
N ARG A 531 4.85 -3.56 27.24
CA ARG A 531 5.86 -3.48 28.31
C ARG A 531 6.35 -2.05 28.58
N ARG A 532 6.19 -1.14 27.61
CA ARG A 532 6.59 0.27 27.68
C ARG A 532 5.40 1.16 28.08
N ASP A 533 4.23 0.89 27.52
CA ASP A 533 3.11 1.83 27.56
C ASP A 533 2.03 1.48 28.59
N LEU A 534 1.83 0.20 28.93
CA LEU A 534 0.84 -0.19 29.95
C LEU A 534 1.29 0.23 31.35
N LYS A 535 0.48 1.07 32.00
CA LYS A 535 0.74 1.67 33.32
C LYS A 535 -0.31 1.21 34.35
N GLY A 536 0.05 1.28 35.63
CA GLY A 536 -0.86 0.94 36.74
C GLY A 536 -1.40 -0.49 36.64
N ASP A 537 -2.70 -0.66 36.93
CA ASP A 537 -3.38 -1.96 36.93
C ASP A 537 -3.40 -2.65 35.55
N LEU A 538 -3.29 -1.88 34.46
CA LEU A 538 -3.23 -2.44 33.10
C LEU A 538 -1.95 -3.25 32.86
N ARG A 539 -0.89 -3.01 33.63
CA ARG A 539 0.37 -3.77 33.50
C ARG A 539 0.18 -5.25 33.85
N ILE A 540 -0.78 -5.57 34.72
CA ILE A 540 -1.13 -6.95 35.11
C ILE A 540 -1.50 -7.81 33.90
N ILE A 541 -2.02 -7.20 32.83
CA ILE A 541 -2.40 -7.88 31.58
C ILE A 541 -1.20 -8.67 30.98
N ILE A 542 0.02 -8.16 31.14
CA ILE A 542 1.21 -8.72 30.50
C ILE A 542 2.18 -9.40 31.48
N GLU A 543 1.92 -9.37 32.78
CA GLU A 543 2.85 -9.86 33.82
C GLU A 543 3.15 -11.37 33.71
N ASN A 544 2.23 -12.16 33.18
CA ASN A 544 2.40 -13.60 33.01
C ASN A 544 3.22 -13.99 31.75
N TYR A 545 3.59 -13.02 30.91
CA TYR A 545 4.40 -13.26 29.72
C TYR A 545 5.90 -13.07 30.02
N ASN A 546 6.74 -13.81 29.30
CA ASN A 546 8.19 -13.62 29.33
C ASN A 546 8.58 -12.39 28.50
N LEU A 547 8.65 -11.23 29.14
CA LEU A 547 8.92 -9.95 28.46
C LEU A 547 10.33 -9.85 27.84
N ASN A 548 11.26 -10.76 28.18
CA ASN A 548 12.57 -10.84 27.50
C ASN A 548 12.44 -11.36 26.06
N TRP A 549 11.33 -12.04 25.74
CA TRP A 549 11.02 -12.50 24.38
C TRP A 549 10.22 -11.47 23.57
N ALA A 550 9.82 -10.36 24.17
CA ALA A 550 9.18 -9.24 23.50
C ALA A 550 10.25 -8.34 22.86
N VAL A 551 10.79 -8.79 21.74
CA VAL A 551 11.85 -8.15 20.94
C VAL A 551 11.35 -7.82 19.54
N ALA A 552 12.02 -6.92 18.83
CA ALA A 552 11.62 -6.52 17.48
C ALA A 552 12.15 -7.42 16.37
N ASP A 553 13.01 -8.40 16.63
CA ASP A 553 13.44 -9.38 15.61
C ASP A 553 12.26 -10.09 14.96
N THR A 554 12.33 -10.30 13.64
CA THR A 554 11.33 -11.06 12.86
C THR A 554 11.99 -11.93 11.80
N GLY A 555 11.22 -12.81 11.15
CA GLY A 555 11.65 -13.40 9.88
C GLY A 555 11.89 -12.33 8.80
N HIS A 556 12.63 -12.72 7.76
CA HIS A 556 12.92 -11.86 6.60
C HIS A 556 11.76 -11.85 5.62
N ILE A 557 11.57 -10.69 4.95
CA ILE A 557 10.65 -10.59 3.82
C ILE A 557 11.30 -11.25 2.58
N PRO A 558 10.64 -12.21 1.91
CA PRO A 558 11.21 -12.88 0.73
C PRO A 558 11.64 -11.91 -0.38
N GLY A 559 10.83 -10.89 -0.66
CA GLY A 559 11.14 -9.88 -1.69
C GLY A 559 12.33 -8.99 -1.38
N GLU A 560 12.80 -8.93 -0.14
CA GLU A 560 13.91 -8.07 0.28
C GLU A 560 15.25 -8.82 0.32
N ARG A 561 15.25 -10.12 -0.01
CA ARG A 561 16.43 -10.99 0.01
C ARG A 561 17.52 -10.59 -1.00
N HIS A 562 17.19 -9.74 -1.97
CA HIS A 562 18.19 -9.18 -2.89
C HIS A 562 19.08 -8.11 -2.23
N GLY A 563 18.69 -7.58 -1.06
CA GLY A 563 19.52 -6.66 -0.28
C GLY A 563 20.72 -7.35 0.36
N HIS A 564 21.80 -6.59 0.53
CA HIS A 564 22.98 -7.02 1.28
C HIS A 564 22.81 -6.73 2.76
N TRP A 565 21.98 -7.53 3.43
CA TRP A 565 21.76 -7.50 4.87
C TRP A 565 23.00 -7.92 5.65
N GLU A 566 23.24 -7.27 6.78
CA GLU A 566 24.30 -7.68 7.70
C GLU A 566 23.94 -9.02 8.39
N ASN A 567 22.70 -9.17 8.84
CA ASN A 567 22.13 -10.47 9.22
C ASN A 567 21.24 -11.05 8.11
N GLN A 568 21.73 -12.11 7.48
CA GLN A 568 21.02 -12.81 6.40
C GLN A 568 20.03 -13.87 6.91
N GLU A 569 20.06 -14.25 8.18
CA GLU A 569 19.22 -15.34 8.69
C GLU A 569 17.81 -14.84 9.03
N TRP A 570 17.72 -13.70 9.72
CA TRP A 570 16.46 -13.04 10.08
C TRP A 570 16.59 -11.52 10.08
N CYS A 571 15.46 -10.81 10.13
CA CYS A 571 15.42 -9.35 10.17
C CYS A 571 15.68 -8.87 11.62
N GLU A 572 16.93 -8.54 11.90
CA GLU A 572 17.39 -8.20 13.25
C GLU A 572 16.86 -6.85 13.76
N HIS A 573 16.99 -6.61 15.07
CA HIS A 573 16.93 -5.26 15.65
C HIS A 573 18.03 -5.12 16.69
N ARG A 574 18.99 -4.22 16.44
CA ARG A 574 20.06 -3.91 17.39
C ARG A 574 19.61 -2.81 18.35
N GLU A 575 19.86 -3.01 19.64
CA GLU A 575 19.64 -1.97 20.66
C GLU A 575 20.59 -0.77 20.45
#